data_AF-B4JLP0-F1
#
_entry.id   AF-B4JLP0-F1
#
_cell.length_a   1.000
_cell.length_b   1.000
_cell.length_c   1.000
_cell.angle_alpha   90.00
_cell.angle_beta   90.00
_cell.angle_gamma   90.00
#
_symmetry.space_group_name_H-M   'P 1'
#
loop_
_entity.id
_entity.type
_entity.pdbx_description
1 polymer ?
#
loop_
_entity_poly.entity_id
_entity_poly.type
_entity_poly.pdbx_seq_one_letter_code
_entity_poly.pdbx_strand_id
1 'polypeptide(L)'
;MMRMGVLLLAFMLIVGQLALPAESWQAHFKPASLHLQMETSAEVELHLWDIPSELGSSANRYSFRLISDDPHLASVAPENATIPLHATLNSWTGRIRIDGHFLGEARISVRLWDAWTNRSSQSANNSDSSQLVAQVLRPERIIDHVFVGSIILLMSLVYINFGAALNVEVLQGLITRPVGPCIGFITQVLGMPLLSYALGIFVFPESPAMQLGLFFTGIAPSGGASNTWSAVLNANINLSVLMTTVSNVAAFGTMPLWIFTLGQLIFERAGMQVPYGKIATYCGSLIVPLFIGLAIQRCLPRVAHWLVRLLKPISACLILFIVIFAIVTNFYLFQLFSWQIAVAGLCLPLLGYTIAWLAAKLLNQNAADALTIAIETGIQNTGIAIFFLRTTLPQPQADLTTVVPVSVAIMTPLPLMGIYLYQRLRRVKLGVEELPGSERQRIV
;
A
#
# COMPACT_ATOMS: atom_id res chain seq x y z
N MET A 1 61.81 -28.15 -2.08
CA MET A 1 60.97 -27.43 -3.06
C MET A 1 60.04 -28.34 -3.87
N MET A 2 60.48 -29.50 -4.38
CA MET A 2 59.66 -30.37 -5.25
C MET A 2 58.38 -30.97 -4.61
N ARG A 3 58.40 -31.30 -3.30
CA ARG A 3 57.23 -31.83 -2.58
C ARG A 3 56.10 -30.81 -2.37
N MET A 4 56.44 -29.52 -2.30
CA MET A 4 55.45 -28.46 -2.05
C MET A 4 54.66 -28.13 -3.33
N GLY A 5 55.30 -28.21 -4.50
CA GLY A 5 54.64 -28.04 -5.79
C GLY A 5 53.63 -29.15 -6.11
N VAL A 6 53.94 -30.40 -5.76
CA VAL A 6 53.01 -31.54 -5.94
C VAL A 6 51.79 -31.42 -5.01
N LEU A 7 52.00 -30.98 -3.77
CA LEU A 7 50.91 -30.71 -2.83
C LEU A 7 50.01 -29.55 -3.29
N LEU A 8 50.59 -28.51 -3.89
CA LEU A 8 49.84 -27.37 -4.43
C LEU A 8 49.05 -27.74 -5.69
N LEU A 9 49.62 -28.57 -6.57
CA LEU A 9 48.93 -29.12 -7.74
C LEU A 9 47.81 -30.09 -7.34
N ALA A 10 48.05 -30.96 -6.35
CA ALA A 10 47.01 -31.82 -5.79
C ALA A 10 45.91 -31.01 -5.11
N PHE A 11 46.25 -29.97 -4.36
CA PHE A 11 45.27 -29.06 -3.74
C PHE A 11 44.48 -28.28 -4.81
N MET A 12 45.12 -27.77 -5.86
CA MET A 12 44.46 -27.11 -7.00
C MET A 12 43.55 -28.07 -7.78
N LEU A 13 43.95 -29.33 -7.96
CA LEU A 13 43.12 -30.38 -8.59
C LEU A 13 41.92 -30.75 -7.71
N ILE A 14 42.11 -30.87 -6.39
CA ILE A 14 41.03 -31.13 -5.44
C ILE A 14 40.06 -29.94 -5.37
N VAL A 15 40.57 -28.70 -5.35
CA VAL A 15 39.77 -27.47 -5.39
C VAL A 15 39.06 -27.32 -6.74
N GLY A 16 39.69 -27.70 -7.85
CA GLY A 16 39.07 -27.73 -9.18
C GLY A 16 37.95 -28.77 -9.30
N GLN A 17 38.07 -29.92 -8.65
CA GLN A 17 36.99 -30.93 -8.55
C GLN A 17 35.86 -30.55 -7.57
N LEU A 18 36.12 -29.57 -6.70
CA LEU A 18 35.15 -29.00 -5.75
C LEU A 18 34.43 -27.76 -6.31
N ALA A 19 34.90 -27.19 -7.43
CA ALA A 19 34.21 -26.13 -8.12
C ALA A 19 33.00 -26.72 -8.86
N LEU A 20 31.80 -26.18 -8.61
CA LEU A 20 30.64 -26.53 -9.43
C LEU A 20 30.91 -26.07 -10.87
N PRO A 21 30.54 -26.84 -11.90
CA PRO A 21 30.53 -26.37 -13.28
C PRO A 21 29.46 -25.29 -13.41
N ALA A 22 29.82 -24.06 -13.02
CA ALA A 22 28.84 -23.04 -12.66
C ALA A 22 28.34 -22.20 -13.85
N GLU A 23 28.81 -22.41 -15.09
CA GLU A 23 28.70 -21.33 -16.10
C GLU A 23 28.24 -21.73 -17.51
N SER A 24 27.78 -22.96 -17.76
CA SER A 24 27.46 -23.38 -19.14
C SER A 24 25.98 -23.62 -19.45
N TRP A 25 25.15 -23.95 -18.46
CA TRP A 25 23.75 -24.29 -18.71
C TRP A 25 22.81 -23.09 -18.56
N GLN A 26 21.68 -23.13 -19.26
CA GLN A 26 20.67 -22.08 -19.22
C GLN A 26 19.26 -22.65 -19.04
N ALA A 27 18.38 -21.86 -18.42
CA ALA A 27 16.96 -22.16 -18.26
C ALA A 27 16.09 -21.11 -18.93
N HIS A 28 15.00 -21.55 -19.55
CA HIS A 28 14.00 -20.68 -20.16
C HIS A 28 12.59 -21.21 -19.89
N PHE A 29 11.77 -20.38 -19.23
CA PHE A 29 10.35 -20.66 -19.02
C PHE A 29 9.47 -20.05 -20.13
N LYS A 30 8.53 -20.84 -20.66
CA LYS A 30 7.52 -20.38 -21.62
C LYS A 30 6.11 -20.66 -21.09
N PRO A 31 5.31 -19.62 -20.79
CA PRO A 31 5.67 -18.20 -20.76
C PRO A 31 6.63 -17.86 -19.59
N ALA A 32 7.34 -16.73 -19.68
CA ALA A 32 8.23 -16.25 -18.61
C ALA A 32 7.46 -15.69 -17.38
N SER A 33 6.21 -15.30 -17.58
CA SER A 33 5.27 -14.89 -16.53
C SER A 33 4.00 -15.74 -16.61
N LEU A 34 3.57 -16.25 -15.47
CA LEU A 34 2.37 -17.07 -15.35
C LEU A 34 1.36 -16.39 -14.43
N HIS A 35 0.13 -16.25 -14.90
CA HIS A 35 -1.00 -15.82 -14.07
C HIS A 35 -1.78 -17.04 -13.60
N LEU A 36 -1.86 -17.22 -12.29
CA LEU A 36 -2.58 -18.28 -11.62
C LEU A 36 -3.72 -17.71 -10.81
N GLN A 37 -4.77 -18.49 -10.57
CA GLN A 37 -5.74 -18.16 -9.53
C GLN A 37 -5.32 -18.83 -8.21
N MET A 38 -5.70 -18.23 -7.07
CA MET A 38 -5.52 -18.86 -5.77
C MET A 38 -6.18 -20.25 -5.76
N GLU A 39 -5.51 -21.21 -5.13
CA GLU A 39 -5.92 -22.61 -5.02
C GLU A 39 -6.08 -23.33 -6.38
N THR A 40 -5.37 -22.85 -7.41
CA THR A 40 -5.35 -23.48 -8.73
C THR A 40 -3.93 -23.80 -9.18
N SER A 41 -3.82 -24.72 -10.14
CA SER A 41 -2.56 -25.12 -10.74
C SER A 41 -2.55 -24.80 -12.22
N ALA A 42 -1.39 -24.46 -12.77
CA ALA A 42 -1.19 -24.42 -14.21
C ALA A 42 0.15 -25.03 -14.61
N GLU A 43 0.23 -25.45 -15.87
CA GLU A 43 1.46 -26.00 -16.45
C GLU A 43 2.23 -24.93 -17.20
N VAL A 44 3.55 -24.92 -17.02
CA VAL A 44 4.50 -24.09 -17.76
C VAL A 44 5.53 -24.97 -18.42
N GLU A 45 5.95 -24.62 -19.63
CA GLU A 45 7.02 -25.33 -20.31
C GLU A 45 8.38 -24.78 -19.86
N LEU A 46 9.26 -25.65 -19.39
CA LEU A 46 10.64 -25.32 -19.07
C LEU A 46 11.57 -25.97 -20.09
N HIS A 47 12.43 -25.15 -20.70
CA HIS A 47 13.52 -25.61 -21.54
C HIS A 47 14.85 -25.38 -20.82
N LEU A 48 15.68 -26.42 -20.75
CA LEU A 48 17.06 -26.38 -20.30
C LEU A 48 17.97 -26.71 -21.49
N TRP A 49 19.03 -25.95 -21.71
CA TRP A 49 20.00 -26.23 -22.78
C TRP A 49 21.43 -25.96 -22.34
N ASP A 50 22.38 -26.39 -23.16
CA ASP A 50 23.83 -26.35 -22.90
C ASP A 50 24.20 -27.07 -21.58
N ILE A 51 23.51 -28.18 -21.30
CA ILE A 51 23.77 -29.02 -20.13
C ILE A 51 25.08 -29.79 -20.38
N PRO A 52 26.13 -29.61 -19.56
CA PRO A 52 27.39 -30.30 -19.79
C PRO A 52 27.24 -31.81 -19.67
N SER A 53 27.83 -32.54 -20.63
CA SER A 53 27.81 -34.01 -20.65
C SER A 53 28.40 -34.64 -19.39
N GLU A 54 29.30 -33.94 -18.69
CA GLU A 54 29.89 -34.35 -17.42
C GLU A 54 28.85 -34.48 -16.30
N LEU A 55 27.84 -33.60 -16.25
CA LEU A 55 26.74 -33.70 -15.28
C LEU A 55 25.89 -34.95 -15.54
N GLY A 56 25.64 -35.26 -16.81
CA GLY A 56 24.87 -36.44 -17.22
C GLY A 56 25.54 -37.76 -16.84
N SER A 57 26.88 -37.81 -16.85
CA SER A 57 27.65 -38.98 -16.42
C SER A 57 27.58 -39.26 -14.92
N SER A 58 27.27 -38.22 -14.12
CA SER A 58 27.17 -38.26 -12.66
C SER A 58 25.72 -38.06 -12.19
N ALA A 59 24.79 -38.81 -12.80
CA ALA A 59 23.33 -38.71 -12.58
C ALA A 59 22.89 -38.83 -11.10
N ASN A 60 23.65 -39.56 -10.27
CA ASN A 60 23.37 -39.71 -8.83
C ASN A 60 23.90 -38.55 -7.97
N ARG A 61 24.73 -37.68 -8.53
CA ARG A 61 25.37 -36.56 -7.81
C ARG A 61 24.68 -35.23 -8.09
N TYR A 62 24.31 -34.97 -9.34
CA TYR A 62 23.72 -33.71 -9.75
C TYR A 62 22.23 -33.86 -10.08
N SER A 63 21.43 -32.87 -9.69
CA SER A 63 20.02 -32.79 -10.07
C SER A 63 19.60 -31.33 -10.24
N PHE A 64 18.71 -31.05 -11.19
CA PHE A 64 18.08 -29.74 -11.27
C PHE A 64 16.88 -29.71 -10.33
N ARG A 65 16.80 -28.67 -9.50
CA ARG A 65 15.70 -28.43 -8.59
C ARG A 65 15.02 -27.11 -8.91
N LEU A 66 13.70 -27.11 -8.91
CA LEU A 66 12.93 -25.88 -8.98
C LEU A 66 12.66 -25.40 -7.57
N ILE A 67 13.06 -24.17 -7.28
CA ILE A 67 12.92 -23.55 -5.98
C ILE A 67 12.14 -22.25 -6.16
N SER A 68 11.01 -22.18 -5.44
CA SER A 68 10.26 -20.94 -5.23
C SER A 68 10.93 -20.11 -4.14
N ASP A 69 11.00 -18.79 -4.33
CA ASP A 69 11.44 -17.85 -3.29
C ASP A 69 10.45 -17.77 -2.13
N ASP A 70 9.16 -17.85 -2.41
CA ASP A 70 8.08 -17.94 -1.42
C ASP A 70 7.12 -19.10 -1.73
N PRO A 71 7.37 -20.29 -1.16
CA PRO A 71 6.51 -21.46 -1.31
C PRO A 71 5.08 -21.27 -0.79
N HIS A 72 4.82 -20.29 0.08
CA HIS A 72 3.47 -20.01 0.58
C HIS A 72 2.60 -19.31 -0.47
N LEU A 73 3.20 -18.63 -1.43
CA LEU A 73 2.48 -17.97 -2.53
C LEU A 73 2.31 -18.93 -3.69
N ALA A 74 3.40 -19.51 -4.19
CA ALA A 74 3.38 -20.50 -5.26
C ALA A 74 4.47 -21.56 -5.05
N SER A 75 4.14 -22.82 -5.32
CA SER A 75 5.08 -23.93 -5.25
C SER A 75 5.09 -24.75 -6.52
N VAL A 76 6.21 -25.41 -6.78
CA VAL A 76 6.29 -26.43 -7.84
C VAL A 76 5.72 -27.73 -7.29
N ALA A 77 4.88 -28.43 -8.05
CA ALA A 77 4.34 -29.72 -7.66
C ALA A 77 5.48 -30.69 -7.30
N PRO A 78 5.37 -31.52 -6.23
CA PRO A 78 6.47 -32.35 -5.74
C PRO A 78 7.05 -33.30 -6.79
N GLU A 79 6.20 -33.78 -7.70
CA GLU A 79 6.55 -34.63 -8.83
C GLU A 79 7.49 -33.96 -9.85
N ASN A 80 7.40 -32.63 -9.98
CA ASN A 80 8.21 -31.84 -10.91
C ASN A 80 9.32 -31.06 -10.20
N ALA A 81 9.44 -31.14 -8.88
CA ALA A 81 10.41 -30.36 -8.10
C ALA A 81 11.86 -30.75 -8.40
N THR A 82 12.11 -31.98 -8.85
CA THR A 82 13.43 -32.51 -9.22
C THR A 82 13.42 -33.08 -10.61
N ILE A 83 14.31 -32.56 -11.47
CA ILE A 83 14.54 -33.10 -12.81
C ILE A 83 15.81 -33.96 -12.75
N PRO A 84 15.69 -35.30 -12.93
CA PRO A 84 16.85 -36.18 -12.97
C PRO A 84 17.66 -35.94 -14.24
N LEU A 85 18.98 -35.91 -14.10
CA LEU A 85 19.92 -35.80 -15.20
C LEU A 85 20.20 -37.20 -15.79
N HIS A 86 19.96 -37.39 -17.09
CA HIS A 86 20.39 -38.58 -17.82
C HIS A 86 21.56 -38.27 -18.76
N ALA A 87 22.44 -39.26 -18.94
CA ALA A 87 23.75 -39.13 -19.59
C ALA A 87 23.76 -38.65 -21.06
N THR A 88 22.59 -38.52 -21.70
CA THR A 88 22.45 -38.17 -23.12
C THR A 88 21.78 -36.82 -23.39
N LEU A 89 21.33 -36.10 -22.36
CA LEU A 89 20.58 -34.86 -22.54
C LEU A 89 21.52 -33.64 -22.65
N ASN A 90 21.74 -33.14 -23.87
CA ASN A 90 22.30 -31.80 -24.09
C ASN A 90 21.25 -30.69 -23.82
N SER A 91 19.97 -31.04 -23.97
CA SER A 91 18.82 -30.19 -23.69
C SER A 91 17.69 -31.00 -23.06
N TRP A 92 16.94 -30.40 -22.15
CA TRP A 92 15.74 -30.99 -21.56
C TRP A 92 14.55 -30.06 -21.79
N THR A 93 13.38 -30.64 -22.03
CA THR A 93 12.13 -29.89 -22.14
C THR A 93 11.03 -30.68 -21.47
N GLY A 94 10.26 -30.03 -20.61
CA GLY A 94 9.17 -30.65 -19.89
C GLY A 94 8.14 -29.64 -19.41
N ARG A 95 6.94 -30.14 -19.13
CA ARG A 95 5.87 -29.34 -18.52
C ARG A 95 5.96 -29.47 -17.01
N ILE A 96 5.88 -28.33 -16.36
CA ILE A 96 6.01 -28.21 -14.92
C ILE A 96 4.72 -27.63 -14.40
N ARG A 97 4.08 -28.38 -13.51
CA ARG A 97 2.91 -27.92 -12.77
C ARG A 97 3.33 -27.00 -11.62
N ILE A 98 2.79 -25.79 -11.64
CA ILE A 98 2.92 -24.79 -10.57
C ILE A 98 1.57 -24.66 -9.88
N ASP A 99 1.59 -24.76 -8.55
CA ASP A 99 0.43 -24.61 -7.69
C ASP A 99 0.46 -23.22 -7.06
N GLY A 100 -0.60 -22.43 -7.26
CA GLY A 100 -0.79 -21.13 -6.63
C GLY A 100 -1.60 -21.28 -5.36
N HIS A 101 -1.00 -21.01 -4.20
CA HIS A 101 -1.64 -21.17 -2.89
C HIS A 101 -2.26 -19.86 -2.43
N PHE A 102 -1.51 -18.77 -2.46
CA PHE A 102 -1.94 -17.49 -1.90
C PHE A 102 -1.60 -16.29 -2.78
N LEU A 103 -2.39 -15.21 -2.65
CA LEU A 103 -2.25 -13.98 -3.44
C LEU A 103 -0.85 -13.37 -3.29
N GLY A 104 -0.15 -13.16 -4.42
CA GLY A 104 1.16 -12.52 -4.43
C GLY A 104 1.94 -12.76 -5.71
N GLU A 105 3.22 -12.38 -5.69
CA GLU A 105 4.19 -12.68 -6.74
C GLU A 105 5.29 -13.55 -6.14
N ALA A 106 5.56 -14.69 -6.76
CA ALA A 106 6.66 -15.58 -6.40
C ALA A 106 7.55 -15.84 -7.63
N ARG A 107 8.85 -15.92 -7.42
CA ARG A 107 9.85 -16.22 -8.46
C ARG A 107 10.34 -17.63 -8.29
N ILE A 108 10.12 -18.43 -9.32
CA ILE A 108 10.57 -19.81 -9.38
C ILE A 108 11.84 -19.86 -10.22
N SER A 109 12.92 -20.31 -9.62
CA SER A 109 14.23 -20.43 -10.25
C SER A 109 14.66 -21.89 -10.33
N VAL A 110 15.36 -22.24 -11.39
CA VAL A 110 16.03 -23.53 -11.50
C VAL A 110 17.41 -23.40 -10.85
N ARG A 111 17.74 -24.33 -9.94
CA ARG A 111 19.07 -24.44 -9.35
C ARG A 111 19.64 -25.82 -9.60
N LEU A 112 20.92 -25.88 -9.93
CA LEU A 112 21.67 -27.13 -9.98
C LEU A 112 22.12 -27.50 -8.57
N TRP A 113 21.75 -28.68 -8.10
CA TRP A 113 22.07 -29.20 -6.77
C TRP A 113 23.12 -30.30 -6.85
N ASP A 114 24.19 -30.17 -6.07
CA ASP A 114 25.18 -31.24 -5.84
C ASP A 114 24.86 -31.95 -4.51
N ALA A 115 24.44 -33.21 -4.61
CA ALA A 115 24.07 -34.04 -3.47
C ALA A 115 25.23 -34.35 -2.52
N TRP A 116 26.49 -34.28 -3.00
CA TRP A 116 27.66 -34.66 -2.22
C TRP A 116 28.24 -33.48 -1.45
N THR A 117 28.25 -32.30 -2.05
CA THR A 117 28.77 -31.08 -1.42
C THR A 117 27.69 -30.21 -0.79
N ASN A 118 26.42 -30.55 -0.98
CA ASN A 118 25.25 -29.81 -0.51
C ASN A 118 25.26 -28.34 -0.97
N ARG A 119 25.80 -28.09 -2.17
CA ARG A 119 25.90 -26.76 -2.79
C ARG A 119 24.94 -26.64 -3.95
N SER A 120 24.43 -25.42 -4.16
CA SER A 120 23.58 -25.07 -5.30
C SER A 120 24.22 -24.00 -6.17
N SER A 121 24.09 -24.12 -7.49
CA SER A 121 24.47 -23.07 -8.44
C SER A 121 23.28 -22.64 -9.29
N GLN A 122 23.30 -21.38 -9.75
CA GLN A 122 22.27 -20.77 -10.59
C GLN A 122 22.71 -20.79 -12.06
N SER A 123 21.74 -20.67 -12.97
CA SER A 123 21.96 -20.58 -14.42
C SER A 123 22.93 -19.46 -14.80
N ALA A 124 23.70 -19.67 -15.87
CA ALA A 124 24.76 -18.76 -16.33
C ALA A 124 24.25 -17.36 -16.76
N ASN A 125 22.98 -17.27 -17.20
CA ASN A 125 22.35 -16.01 -17.60
C ASN A 125 21.22 -15.58 -16.63
N ASN A 126 21.38 -14.39 -16.04
CA ASN A 126 20.33 -13.65 -15.32
C ASN A 126 19.43 -12.88 -16.30
N SER A 127 19.02 -13.50 -17.41
CA SER A 127 17.97 -12.95 -18.28
C SER A 127 16.60 -13.15 -17.62
N ASP A 128 15.64 -12.24 -17.83
CA ASP A 128 14.29 -12.32 -17.24
C ASP A 128 13.57 -13.66 -17.48
N SER A 129 13.91 -14.40 -18.55
CA SER A 129 13.33 -15.71 -18.86
C SER A 129 13.91 -16.89 -18.06
N SER A 130 14.98 -16.70 -17.30
CA SER A 130 15.61 -17.77 -16.49
C SER A 130 14.89 -18.01 -15.16
N GLN A 131 13.99 -17.10 -14.79
CA GLN A 131 13.07 -17.25 -13.67
C GLN A 131 11.64 -17.17 -14.18
N LEU A 132 10.76 -17.99 -13.60
CA LEU A 132 9.33 -17.88 -13.83
C LEU A 132 8.74 -16.94 -12.79
N VAL A 133 8.10 -15.87 -13.24
CA VAL A 133 7.33 -14.98 -12.37
C VAL A 133 5.90 -15.52 -12.28
N ALA A 134 5.57 -16.15 -11.16
CA ALA A 134 4.23 -16.65 -10.89
C ALA A 134 3.43 -15.59 -10.12
N GLN A 135 2.43 -15.01 -10.80
CA GLN A 135 1.50 -14.06 -10.20
C GLN A 135 0.21 -14.79 -9.84
N VAL A 136 0.00 -15.01 -8.55
CA VAL A 136 -1.20 -15.66 -8.03
C VAL A 136 -2.23 -14.57 -7.72
N LEU A 137 -3.33 -14.62 -8.44
CA LEU A 137 -4.42 -13.67 -8.43
C LEU A 137 -5.61 -14.25 -7.68
N ARG A 138 -6.35 -13.40 -6.99
CA ARG A 138 -7.66 -13.78 -6.45
C ARG A 138 -8.67 -13.92 -7.60
N PRO A 139 -9.56 -14.93 -7.59
CA PRO A 139 -10.64 -15.02 -8.57
C PRO A 139 -11.58 -13.82 -8.44
N GLU A 140 -11.87 -13.16 -9.57
CA GLU A 140 -12.78 -12.03 -9.61
C GLU A 140 -14.21 -12.46 -9.24
N ARG A 141 -14.81 -11.77 -8.26
CA ARG A 141 -16.20 -12.00 -7.86
C ARG A 141 -17.06 -10.82 -8.30
N ILE A 142 -18.35 -11.06 -8.53
CA ILE A 142 -19.32 -10.00 -8.88
C ILE A 142 -19.30 -8.86 -7.84
N ILE A 143 -19.10 -9.20 -6.57
CA ILE A 143 -18.99 -8.23 -5.48
C ILE A 143 -17.81 -7.26 -5.63
N ASP A 144 -16.73 -7.64 -6.34
CA ASP A 144 -15.58 -6.76 -6.59
C ASP A 144 -15.93 -5.65 -7.60
N HIS A 145 -16.69 -5.97 -8.66
CA HIS A 145 -17.18 -4.96 -9.60
C HIS A 145 -18.19 -4.03 -8.94
N VAL A 146 -19.12 -4.58 -8.16
CA VAL A 146 -20.08 -3.79 -7.38
C VAL A 146 -19.35 -2.83 -6.46
N PHE A 147 -18.29 -3.28 -5.80
CA PHE A 147 -17.48 -2.46 -4.91
C PHE A 147 -16.75 -1.32 -5.60
N VAL A 148 -16.04 -1.60 -6.71
CA VAL A 148 -15.35 -0.55 -7.46
C VAL A 148 -16.37 0.48 -7.95
N GLY A 149 -17.52 0.04 -8.46
CA GLY A 149 -18.62 0.92 -8.85
C GLY A 149 -19.16 1.77 -7.69
N SER A 150 -19.37 1.16 -6.51
CA SER A 150 -19.81 1.86 -5.31
C SER A 150 -18.79 2.88 -4.80
N ILE A 151 -17.48 2.56 -4.81
CA ILE A 151 -16.45 3.53 -4.43
C ILE A 151 -16.46 4.71 -5.41
N ILE A 152 -16.49 4.46 -6.72
CA ILE A 152 -16.52 5.52 -7.73
C ILE A 152 -17.70 6.46 -7.47
N LEU A 153 -18.90 5.88 -7.23
CA LEU A 153 -20.10 6.65 -6.92
C LEU A 153 -19.95 7.47 -5.63
N LEU A 154 -19.54 6.85 -4.54
CA LEU A 154 -19.42 7.51 -3.24
C LEU A 154 -18.31 8.58 -3.25
N MET A 155 -17.18 8.32 -3.91
CA MET A 155 -16.10 9.29 -4.12
C MET A 155 -16.57 10.47 -4.95
N SER A 156 -17.30 10.21 -6.04
CA SER A 156 -17.87 11.29 -6.86
C SER A 156 -18.79 12.18 -6.04
N LEU A 157 -19.66 11.58 -5.21
CA LEU A 157 -20.54 12.34 -4.30
C LEU A 157 -19.74 13.15 -3.28
N VAL A 158 -18.70 12.59 -2.67
CA VAL A 158 -17.84 13.31 -1.72
C VAL A 158 -17.13 14.49 -2.40
N TYR A 159 -16.60 14.32 -3.62
CA TYR A 159 -15.95 15.39 -4.35
C TYR A 159 -16.91 16.47 -4.85
N ILE A 160 -18.14 16.11 -5.24
CA ILE A 160 -19.21 17.09 -5.49
C ILE A 160 -19.48 17.91 -4.22
N ASN A 161 -19.53 17.28 -3.05
CA ASN A 161 -19.73 17.99 -1.80
C ASN A 161 -18.57 18.93 -1.45
N PHE A 162 -17.32 18.52 -1.68
CA PHE A 162 -16.17 19.40 -1.50
C PHE A 162 -16.19 20.58 -2.48
N GLY A 163 -16.56 20.32 -3.74
CA GLY A 163 -16.81 21.37 -4.73
C GLY A 163 -17.89 22.35 -4.26
N ALA A 164 -18.99 21.83 -3.72
CA ALA A 164 -20.09 22.62 -3.19
C ALA A 164 -19.72 23.42 -1.92
N ALA A 165 -18.72 22.96 -1.17
CA ALA A 165 -18.21 23.60 0.05
C ALA A 165 -17.22 24.75 -0.21
N LEU A 166 -16.65 24.87 -1.42
CA LEU A 166 -15.61 25.84 -1.80
C LEU A 166 -16.09 27.31 -1.93
N ASN A 167 -16.76 27.86 -0.90
CA ASN A 167 -17.36 29.19 -1.00
C ASN A 167 -16.31 30.27 -0.72
N VAL A 168 -16.54 31.49 -1.20
CA VAL A 168 -15.77 32.69 -0.86
C VAL A 168 -15.70 32.87 0.66
N GLU A 169 -16.75 32.54 1.39
CA GLU A 169 -16.78 32.60 2.86
C GLU A 169 -15.75 31.65 3.52
N VAL A 170 -15.57 30.44 2.97
CA VAL A 170 -14.55 29.49 3.45
C VAL A 170 -13.16 30.07 3.17
N LEU A 171 -12.93 30.57 1.96
CA LEU A 171 -11.67 31.24 1.60
C LEU A 171 -11.39 32.51 2.41
N GLN A 172 -12.41 33.27 2.80
CA GLN A 172 -12.26 34.44 3.68
C GLN A 172 -11.73 34.07 5.06
N GLY A 173 -12.05 32.87 5.57
CA GLY A 173 -11.47 32.33 6.81
C GLY A 173 -9.94 32.23 6.74
N LEU A 174 -9.38 31.87 5.57
CA LEU A 174 -7.93 31.81 5.36
C LEU A 174 -7.29 33.20 5.42
N ILE A 175 -7.95 34.20 4.84
CA ILE A 175 -7.42 35.58 4.78
C ILE A 175 -7.45 36.24 6.17
N THR A 176 -8.50 35.98 6.95
CA THR A 176 -8.71 36.64 8.26
C THR A 176 -7.82 36.09 9.37
N ARG A 177 -7.53 34.77 9.38
CA ARG A 177 -6.63 34.13 10.36
C ARG A 177 -5.77 33.05 9.68
N PRO A 178 -4.74 33.44 8.92
CA PRO A 178 -3.99 32.52 8.05
C PRO A 178 -3.10 31.53 8.81
N VAL A 179 -2.66 31.87 10.03
CA VAL A 179 -1.60 31.11 10.72
C VAL A 179 -2.03 29.65 10.97
N GLY A 180 -3.19 29.40 11.56
CA GLY A 180 -3.67 28.04 11.83
C GLY A 180 -3.82 27.18 10.57
N PRO A 181 -4.58 27.63 9.56
CA PRO A 181 -4.71 26.93 8.29
C PRO A 181 -3.37 26.69 7.57
N CYS A 182 -2.44 27.65 7.59
CA CYS A 182 -1.12 27.49 6.97
C CYS A 182 -0.28 26.41 7.67
N ILE A 183 -0.32 26.35 9.00
CA ILE A 183 0.37 25.28 9.75
C ILE A 183 -0.19 23.94 9.33
N GLY A 184 -1.52 23.80 9.38
CA GLY A 184 -2.19 22.59 8.97
C GLY A 184 -1.90 22.19 7.53
N PHE A 185 -1.86 23.15 6.62
CA PHE A 185 -1.49 22.92 5.22
C PHE A 185 -0.07 22.40 5.09
N ILE A 186 0.91 23.01 5.76
CA ILE A 186 2.31 22.58 5.73
C ILE A 186 2.46 21.19 6.35
N THR A 187 1.85 20.94 7.51
CA THR A 187 1.96 19.62 8.17
C THR A 187 1.25 18.53 7.37
N GLN A 188 0.16 18.85 6.68
CA GLN A 188 -0.55 17.92 5.79
C GLN A 188 0.21 17.67 4.48
N VAL A 189 0.68 18.72 3.81
CA VAL A 189 1.27 18.63 2.46
C VAL A 189 2.75 18.23 2.50
N LEU A 190 3.46 18.54 3.57
CA LEU A 190 4.89 18.21 3.71
C LEU A 190 5.12 17.19 4.84
N GLY A 191 4.55 17.41 6.01
CA GLY A 191 4.78 16.56 7.18
C GLY A 191 4.33 15.12 6.98
N MET A 192 3.08 14.91 6.58
CA MET A 192 2.50 13.57 6.43
C MET A 192 3.13 12.72 5.33
N PRO A 193 3.44 13.25 4.13
CA PRO A 193 4.20 12.52 3.11
C PRO A 193 5.60 12.08 3.54
N LEU A 194 6.35 12.97 4.19
CA LEU A 194 7.69 12.64 4.68
C LEU A 194 7.62 11.60 5.81
N LEU A 195 6.65 11.76 6.71
CA LEU A 195 6.40 10.82 7.80
C LEU A 195 6.02 9.44 7.28
N SER A 196 5.08 9.35 6.34
CA SER A 196 4.62 8.07 5.80
C SER A 196 5.71 7.36 4.98
N TYR A 197 6.52 8.11 4.24
CA TYR A 197 7.68 7.58 3.53
C TYR A 197 8.73 7.01 4.51
N ALA A 198 9.12 7.78 5.51
CA ALA A 198 10.11 7.36 6.51
C ALA A 198 9.61 6.17 7.33
N LEU A 199 8.36 6.21 7.79
CA LEU A 199 7.73 5.12 8.53
C LEU A 199 7.60 3.87 7.66
N GLY A 200 7.31 4.03 6.36
CA GLY A 200 7.21 2.92 5.41
C GLY A 200 8.54 2.18 5.26
N ILE A 201 9.63 2.92 5.03
CA ILE A 201 10.97 2.34 4.93
C ILE A 201 11.38 1.66 6.24
N PHE A 202 11.06 2.26 7.39
CA PHE A 202 11.46 1.74 8.69
C PHE A 202 10.69 0.46 9.07
N VAL A 203 9.37 0.43 8.84
CA VAL A 203 8.50 -0.69 9.27
C VAL A 203 8.46 -1.81 8.23
N PHE A 204 8.61 -1.49 6.94
CA PHE A 204 8.48 -2.44 5.84
C PHE A 204 9.71 -2.47 4.92
N PRO A 205 10.94 -2.69 5.42
CA PRO A 205 12.15 -2.61 4.60
C PRO A 205 12.12 -3.52 3.37
N GLU A 206 11.60 -4.74 3.53
CA GLU A 206 11.54 -5.79 2.49
C GLU A 206 10.20 -5.81 1.71
N SER A 207 9.26 -4.91 2.01
CA SER A 207 7.93 -4.95 1.37
C SER A 207 7.54 -3.61 0.74
N PRO A 208 8.00 -3.34 -0.49
CA PRO A 208 7.65 -2.13 -1.24
C PRO A 208 6.14 -1.94 -1.41
N ALA A 209 5.36 -3.02 -1.53
CA ALA A 209 3.89 -2.94 -1.60
C ALA A 209 3.28 -2.32 -0.33
N MET A 210 3.76 -2.69 0.85
CA MET A 210 3.29 -2.10 2.11
C MET A 210 3.77 -0.65 2.27
N GLN A 211 4.99 -0.35 1.80
CA GLN A 211 5.50 1.02 1.73
C GLN A 211 4.60 1.91 0.87
N LEU A 212 4.19 1.45 -0.32
CA LEU A 212 3.25 2.16 -1.18
C LEU A 212 1.92 2.38 -0.46
N GLY A 213 1.32 1.33 0.13
CA GLY A 213 0.06 1.45 0.88
C GLY A 213 0.11 2.52 1.98
N LEU A 214 1.19 2.56 2.76
CA LEU A 214 1.39 3.56 3.81
C LEU A 214 1.63 4.97 3.23
N PHE A 215 2.48 5.06 2.21
CA PHE A 215 2.83 6.33 1.56
C PHE A 215 1.61 6.99 0.94
N PHE A 216 0.82 6.23 0.17
CA PHE A 216 -0.44 6.68 -0.43
C PHE A 216 -1.45 7.14 0.61
N THR A 217 -1.45 6.53 1.80
CA THR A 217 -2.27 6.99 2.92
C THR A 217 -1.78 8.33 3.48
N GLY A 218 -0.47 8.56 3.57
CA GLY A 218 0.08 9.81 4.10
C GLY A 218 0.08 10.99 3.12
N ILE A 219 0.04 10.75 1.81
CA ILE A 219 -0.10 11.82 0.80
C ILE A 219 -1.57 12.18 0.51
N ALA A 220 -2.52 11.34 0.96
CA ALA A 220 -3.94 11.65 0.85
C ALA A 220 -4.24 12.97 1.60
N PRO A 221 -5.29 13.71 1.21
CA PRO A 221 -5.73 14.86 1.99
C PRO A 221 -6.43 14.43 3.30
N SER A 222 -6.72 15.41 4.15
CA SER A 222 -7.47 15.16 5.39
C SER A 222 -8.86 14.57 5.12
N GLY A 223 -9.26 13.61 5.94
CA GLY A 223 -10.51 12.87 5.78
C GLY A 223 -11.68 13.50 6.54
N GLY A 224 -12.90 13.45 5.97
CA GLY A 224 -14.09 14.10 6.56
C GLY A 224 -14.51 13.63 7.97
N ALA A 225 -13.93 12.52 8.47
CA ALA A 225 -14.10 12.09 9.86
C ALA A 225 -13.47 13.07 10.88
N SER A 226 -12.50 13.87 10.45
CA SER A 226 -11.85 14.93 11.23
C SER A 226 -12.85 15.95 11.76
N ASN A 227 -13.79 16.40 10.94
CA ASN A 227 -14.86 17.31 11.34
C ASN A 227 -15.72 16.77 12.49
N THR A 228 -15.97 15.45 12.49
CA THR A 228 -16.74 14.79 13.55
C THR A 228 -15.94 14.71 14.84
N TRP A 229 -14.66 14.31 14.77
CA TRP A 229 -13.79 14.25 15.93
C TRP A 229 -13.49 15.63 16.52
N SER A 230 -13.31 16.64 15.68
CA SER A 230 -13.20 18.05 16.09
C SER A 230 -14.44 18.49 16.85
N ALA A 231 -15.64 18.12 16.40
CA ALA A 231 -16.87 18.42 17.14
C ALA A 231 -16.97 17.66 18.48
N VAL A 232 -16.65 16.36 18.50
CA VAL A 232 -16.69 15.53 19.72
C VAL A 232 -15.72 16.03 20.79
N LEU A 233 -14.53 16.47 20.37
CA LEU A 233 -13.46 16.91 21.26
C LEU A 233 -13.51 18.42 21.58
N ASN A 234 -14.57 19.13 21.16
CA ASN A 234 -14.73 20.59 21.33
C ASN A 234 -13.56 21.39 20.74
N ALA A 235 -13.04 20.96 19.59
CA ALA A 235 -12.05 21.69 18.80
C ALA A 235 -12.75 22.75 17.92
N ASN A 236 -11.96 23.56 17.20
CA ASN A 236 -12.48 24.59 16.29
C ASN A 236 -13.00 23.96 14.99
N ILE A 237 -14.31 23.73 14.92
CA ILE A 237 -14.97 23.10 13.76
C ILE A 237 -14.81 23.95 12.49
N ASN A 238 -14.86 25.28 12.60
CA ASN A 238 -14.72 26.16 11.44
C ASN A 238 -13.34 26.03 10.80
N LEU A 239 -12.30 25.93 11.63
CA LEU A 239 -10.93 25.68 11.18
C LEU A 239 -10.77 24.29 10.55
N SER A 240 -11.40 23.26 11.13
CA SER A 240 -11.43 21.87 10.61
C SER A 240 -12.01 21.83 9.19
N VAL A 241 -13.19 22.40 8.99
CA VAL A 241 -13.87 22.43 7.68
C VAL A 241 -13.04 23.18 6.64
N LEU A 242 -12.45 24.33 7.02
CA LEU A 242 -11.58 25.11 6.15
C LEU A 242 -10.35 24.28 5.70
N MET A 243 -9.65 23.69 6.66
CA MET A 243 -8.44 22.90 6.40
C MET A 243 -8.73 21.64 5.57
N THR A 244 -9.81 20.92 5.87
CA THR A 244 -10.27 19.78 5.05
C THR A 244 -10.55 20.22 3.61
N THR A 245 -11.27 21.33 3.41
CA THR A 245 -11.61 21.81 2.07
C THR A 245 -10.36 22.20 1.28
N VAL A 246 -9.47 22.99 1.89
CA VAL A 246 -8.22 23.44 1.24
C VAL A 246 -7.30 22.25 0.92
N SER A 247 -7.14 21.29 1.85
CA SER A 247 -6.30 20.13 1.61
C SER A 247 -6.84 19.21 0.52
N ASN A 248 -8.16 18.98 0.44
CA ASN A 248 -8.75 18.16 -0.62
C ASN A 248 -8.61 18.80 -2.01
N VAL A 249 -8.66 20.13 -2.10
CA VAL A 249 -8.39 20.84 -3.36
C VAL A 249 -6.92 20.80 -3.71
N ALA A 250 -6.04 21.00 -2.73
CA ALA A 250 -4.60 20.93 -2.95
C ALA A 250 -4.13 19.53 -3.35
N ALA A 251 -4.82 18.47 -2.92
CA ALA A 251 -4.52 17.08 -3.25
C ALA A 251 -4.37 16.82 -4.75
N PHE A 252 -5.12 17.52 -5.60
CA PHE A 252 -5.00 17.40 -7.05
C PHE A 252 -3.61 17.75 -7.59
N GLY A 253 -2.89 18.65 -6.92
CA GLY A 253 -1.50 18.98 -7.24
C GLY A 253 -0.51 18.25 -6.34
N THR A 254 -0.78 18.16 -5.04
CA THR A 254 0.18 17.65 -4.06
C THR A 254 0.33 16.13 -4.12
N MET A 255 -0.73 15.36 -4.38
CA MET A 255 -0.60 13.91 -4.54
C MET A 255 0.26 13.54 -5.75
N PRO A 256 -0.02 14.03 -6.99
CA PRO A 256 0.87 13.77 -8.12
C PRO A 256 2.31 14.22 -7.88
N LEU A 257 2.53 15.38 -7.25
CA LEU A 257 3.86 15.87 -6.89
C LEU A 257 4.64 14.84 -6.04
N TRP A 258 4.00 14.30 -5.00
CA TRP A 258 4.64 13.30 -4.13
C TRP A 258 4.82 11.94 -4.81
N ILE A 259 3.87 11.54 -5.67
CA ILE A 259 3.99 10.30 -6.45
C ILE A 259 5.17 10.38 -7.42
N PHE A 260 5.36 11.52 -8.08
CA PHE A 260 6.47 11.73 -9.04
C PHE A 260 7.82 12.08 -8.39
N THR A 261 7.87 12.15 -7.05
CA THR A 261 9.11 12.36 -6.30
C THR A 261 9.42 11.13 -5.45
N LEU A 262 8.98 11.11 -4.19
CA LEU A 262 9.25 9.99 -3.28
C LEU A 262 8.53 8.70 -3.69
N GLY A 263 7.34 8.81 -4.29
CA GLY A 263 6.60 7.65 -4.79
C GLY A 263 7.39 6.87 -5.84
N GLN A 264 8.06 7.56 -6.76
CA GLN A 264 8.88 6.95 -7.80
C GLN A 264 9.97 6.05 -7.21
N LEU A 265 10.61 6.47 -6.11
CA LEU A 265 11.63 5.66 -5.42
C LEU A 265 11.03 4.35 -4.86
N ILE A 266 9.79 4.38 -4.36
CA ILE A 266 9.13 3.16 -3.87
C ILE A 266 8.72 2.26 -5.04
N PHE A 267 8.22 2.85 -6.13
CA PHE A 267 7.87 2.11 -7.35
C PHE A 267 9.10 1.42 -7.97
N GLU A 268 10.24 2.11 -8.05
CA GLU A 268 11.50 1.54 -8.52
C GLU A 268 11.96 0.36 -7.65
N ARG A 269 11.88 0.49 -6.32
CA ARG A 269 12.18 -0.62 -5.39
C ARG A 269 11.23 -1.80 -5.56
N ALA A 270 10.00 -1.55 -5.97
CA ALA A 270 9.02 -2.58 -6.23
C ALA A 270 9.17 -3.23 -7.62
N GLY A 271 10.16 -2.81 -8.43
CA GLY A 271 10.31 -3.25 -9.82
C GLY A 271 9.14 -2.81 -10.71
N MET A 272 8.41 -1.78 -10.32
CA MET A 272 7.22 -1.29 -10.99
C MET A 272 7.47 0.05 -11.68
N GLN A 273 6.86 0.22 -12.85
CA GLN A 273 6.77 1.54 -13.46
C GLN A 273 5.58 2.31 -12.87
N VAL A 274 5.79 3.61 -12.63
CA VAL A 274 4.72 4.51 -12.17
C VAL A 274 3.62 4.55 -13.25
N PRO A 275 2.35 4.23 -12.92
CA PRO A 275 1.29 4.16 -13.92
C PRO A 275 0.73 5.56 -14.27
N TYR A 276 1.56 6.42 -14.88
CA TYR A 276 1.24 7.84 -15.17
C TYR A 276 -0.13 8.03 -15.85
N GLY A 277 -0.46 7.20 -16.84
CA GLY A 277 -1.75 7.27 -17.54
C GLY A 277 -2.94 6.98 -16.62
N LYS A 278 -2.83 6.00 -15.72
CA LYS A 278 -3.89 5.69 -14.75
C LYS A 278 -4.02 6.79 -13.70
N ILE A 279 -2.91 7.39 -13.29
CA ILE A 279 -2.90 8.54 -12.37
C ILE A 279 -3.63 9.73 -13.00
N ALA A 280 -3.35 10.04 -14.27
CA ALA A 280 -4.03 11.11 -14.99
C ALA A 280 -5.56 10.84 -15.10
N THR A 281 -5.95 9.60 -15.42
CA THR A 281 -7.36 9.19 -15.45
C THR A 281 -8.02 9.33 -14.08
N TYR A 282 -7.34 8.91 -13.01
CA TYR A 282 -7.80 9.07 -11.63
C TYR A 282 -8.03 10.55 -11.29
N CYS A 283 -7.03 11.41 -11.52
CA CYS A 283 -7.16 12.85 -11.27
C CYS A 283 -8.32 13.44 -12.06
N GLY A 284 -8.42 13.13 -13.37
CA GLY A 284 -9.52 13.57 -14.22
C GLY A 284 -10.89 13.12 -13.68
N SER A 285 -10.99 11.87 -13.20
CA SER A 285 -12.24 11.31 -12.67
C SER A 285 -12.74 12.02 -11.40
N LEU A 286 -11.84 12.62 -10.62
CA LEU A 286 -12.18 13.35 -9.39
C LEU A 286 -12.34 14.86 -9.62
N ILE A 287 -11.62 15.41 -10.60
CA ILE A 287 -11.73 16.82 -11.04
C ILE A 287 -13.15 17.11 -11.57
N VAL A 288 -13.73 16.20 -12.35
CA VAL A 288 -15.07 16.41 -12.95
C VAL A 288 -16.16 16.57 -11.87
N PRO A 289 -16.33 15.64 -10.90
CA PRO A 289 -17.25 15.82 -9.78
C PRO A 289 -16.99 17.08 -8.96
N LEU A 290 -15.73 17.46 -8.75
CA LEU A 290 -15.38 18.69 -8.03
C LEU A 290 -15.92 19.94 -8.76
N PHE A 291 -15.69 20.05 -10.08
CA PHE A 291 -16.20 21.17 -10.88
C PHE A 291 -17.73 21.20 -10.91
N ILE A 292 -18.39 20.04 -10.94
CA ILE A 292 -19.85 19.96 -10.81
C ILE A 292 -20.29 20.55 -9.45
N GLY A 293 -19.62 20.18 -8.36
CA GLY A 293 -19.88 20.75 -7.04
C GLY A 293 -19.71 22.27 -6.99
N LEU A 294 -18.63 22.77 -7.58
CA LEU A 294 -18.35 24.21 -7.67
C LEU A 294 -19.41 24.95 -8.51
N ALA A 295 -19.85 24.35 -9.62
CA ALA A 295 -20.92 24.89 -10.44
C ALA A 295 -22.25 24.93 -9.68
N ILE A 296 -22.58 23.88 -8.92
CA ILE A 296 -23.77 23.85 -8.06
C ILE A 296 -23.72 24.95 -7.00
N GLN A 297 -22.56 25.18 -6.39
CA GLN A 297 -22.39 26.28 -5.45
C GLN A 297 -22.65 27.64 -6.09
N ARG A 298 -22.10 27.87 -7.28
CA ARG A 298 -22.24 29.15 -8.00
C ARG A 298 -23.67 29.40 -8.46
N CYS A 299 -24.33 28.38 -8.99
CA CYS A 299 -25.65 28.51 -9.63
C CYS A 299 -26.83 28.29 -8.67
N LEU A 300 -26.66 27.42 -7.67
CA LEU A 300 -27.73 26.94 -6.79
C LEU A 300 -27.26 26.88 -5.31
N PRO A 301 -26.98 28.03 -4.66
CA PRO A 301 -26.39 28.06 -3.33
C PRO A 301 -27.24 27.36 -2.25
N ARG A 302 -28.57 27.37 -2.40
CA ARG A 302 -29.49 26.62 -1.52
C ARG A 302 -29.27 25.11 -1.58
N VAL A 303 -29.00 24.58 -2.78
CA VAL A 303 -28.68 23.15 -2.98
C VAL A 303 -27.29 22.85 -2.42
N ALA A 304 -26.32 23.73 -2.64
CA ALA A 304 -24.98 23.57 -2.08
C ALA A 304 -24.99 23.49 -0.55
N HIS A 305 -25.78 24.31 0.14
CA HIS A 305 -25.93 24.23 1.59
C HIS A 305 -26.52 22.89 2.05
N TRP A 306 -27.45 22.33 1.29
CA TRP A 306 -28.03 21.01 1.59
C TRP A 306 -27.01 19.88 1.34
N LEU A 307 -26.24 19.96 0.26
CA LEU A 307 -25.13 19.05 -0.05
C LEU A 307 -24.07 19.06 1.07
N VAL A 308 -23.60 20.23 1.50
CA VAL A 308 -22.62 20.35 2.59
C VAL A 308 -23.11 19.68 3.89
N ARG A 309 -24.42 19.75 4.19
CA ARG A 309 -25.00 19.03 5.35
C ARG A 309 -24.96 17.51 5.19
N LEU A 310 -25.07 17.01 3.96
CA LEU A 310 -24.94 15.58 3.63
C LEU A 310 -23.50 15.06 3.65
N LEU A 311 -22.49 15.95 3.68
CA LEU A 311 -21.09 15.53 3.69
C LEU A 311 -20.77 14.59 4.87
N LYS A 312 -21.31 14.88 6.07
CA LYS A 312 -21.11 14.07 7.28
C LYS A 312 -21.67 12.64 7.12
N PRO A 313 -22.98 12.43 6.83
CA PRO A 313 -23.53 11.09 6.68
C PRO A 313 -22.94 10.35 5.47
N ILE A 314 -22.64 11.02 4.35
CA ILE A 314 -22.02 10.37 3.19
C ILE A 314 -20.61 9.89 3.51
N SER A 315 -19.80 10.71 4.19
CA SER A 315 -18.43 10.33 4.59
C SER A 315 -18.44 9.17 5.59
N ALA A 316 -19.36 9.19 6.56
CA ALA A 316 -19.51 8.09 7.51
C ALA A 316 -19.97 6.79 6.82
N CYS A 317 -20.94 6.90 5.90
CA CYS A 317 -21.42 5.78 5.08
C CYS A 317 -20.30 5.18 4.23
N LEU A 318 -19.48 6.02 3.59
CA LEU A 318 -18.33 5.60 2.82
C LEU A 318 -17.30 4.83 3.66
N ILE A 319 -16.94 5.36 4.84
CA ILE A 319 -15.99 4.67 5.74
C ILE A 319 -16.57 3.33 6.19
N LEU A 320 -17.84 3.31 6.62
CA LEU A 320 -18.51 2.08 7.04
C LEU A 320 -18.57 1.07 5.89
N PHE A 321 -18.89 1.51 4.68
CA PHE A 321 -18.93 0.68 3.48
C PHE A 321 -17.55 0.07 3.17
N ILE A 322 -16.48 0.88 3.22
CA ILE A 322 -15.11 0.40 3.01
C ILE A 322 -14.72 -0.64 4.06
N VAL A 323 -15.04 -0.40 5.34
CA VAL A 323 -14.72 -1.34 6.44
C VAL A 323 -15.52 -2.63 6.29
N ILE A 324 -16.84 -2.56 6.08
CA ILE A 324 -17.67 -3.75 5.88
C ILE A 324 -17.20 -4.53 4.67
N PHE A 325 -16.93 -3.85 3.55
CA PHE A 325 -16.39 -4.51 2.37
C PHE A 325 -15.05 -5.17 2.68
N ALA A 326 -14.10 -4.43 3.27
CA ALA A 326 -12.80 -4.99 3.65
C ALA A 326 -12.96 -6.28 4.46
N ILE A 327 -13.90 -6.31 5.41
CA ILE A 327 -14.20 -7.51 6.20
C ILE A 327 -14.84 -8.63 5.36
N VAL A 328 -15.86 -8.31 4.54
CA VAL A 328 -16.69 -9.29 3.83
C VAL A 328 -15.97 -9.91 2.63
N THR A 329 -15.31 -9.11 1.80
CA THR A 329 -14.62 -9.62 0.60
C THR A 329 -13.22 -10.09 0.88
N ASN A 330 -12.63 -9.68 2.00
CA ASN A 330 -11.22 -9.86 2.23
C ASN A 330 -10.87 -10.48 3.59
N PHE A 331 -11.54 -11.57 3.97
CA PHE A 331 -11.06 -12.39 5.09
C PHE A 331 -9.59 -12.83 4.90
N TYR A 332 -9.14 -13.00 3.65
CA TYR A 332 -7.72 -13.26 3.34
C TYR A 332 -6.79 -12.05 3.62
N LEU A 333 -7.28 -10.80 3.55
CA LEU A 333 -6.48 -9.64 3.94
C LEU A 333 -6.20 -9.61 5.45
N PHE A 334 -7.04 -10.26 6.28
CA PHE A 334 -6.70 -10.49 7.68
C PHE A 334 -5.53 -11.47 7.85
N GLN A 335 -5.31 -12.38 6.90
CA GLN A 335 -4.11 -13.25 6.91
C GLN A 335 -2.85 -12.45 6.56
N LEU A 336 -2.98 -11.42 5.72
CA LEU A 336 -1.91 -10.44 5.45
C LEU A 336 -1.70 -9.47 6.62
N PHE A 337 -2.65 -9.37 7.56
CA PHE A 337 -2.61 -8.42 8.66
C PHE A 337 -1.56 -8.83 9.70
N SER A 338 -0.36 -8.35 9.52
CA SER A 338 0.75 -8.56 10.44
C SER A 338 0.76 -7.54 11.58
N TRP A 339 1.49 -7.85 12.66
CA TRP A 339 1.70 -6.89 13.75
C TRP A 339 2.39 -5.61 13.25
N GLN A 340 3.25 -5.69 12.22
CA GLN A 340 3.87 -4.53 11.59
C GLN A 340 2.83 -3.61 10.96
N ILE A 341 1.82 -4.16 10.28
CA ILE A 341 0.72 -3.38 9.68
C ILE A 341 -0.14 -2.71 10.74
N ALA A 342 -0.41 -3.40 11.86
CA ALA A 342 -1.12 -2.81 12.99
C ALA A 342 -0.33 -1.63 13.60
N VAL A 343 0.98 -1.82 13.82
CA VAL A 343 1.86 -0.79 14.36
C VAL A 343 1.98 0.39 13.41
N ALA A 344 2.23 0.17 12.12
CA ALA A 344 2.26 1.25 11.13
C ALA A 344 0.91 2.00 11.07
N GLY A 345 -0.19 1.25 11.11
CA GLY A 345 -1.56 1.78 11.12
C GLY A 345 -1.85 2.70 12.30
N LEU A 346 -1.29 2.38 13.48
CA LEU A 346 -1.41 3.21 14.68
C LEU A 346 -0.40 4.36 14.71
N CYS A 347 0.85 4.11 14.31
CA CYS A 347 1.93 5.08 14.37
C CYS A 347 1.72 6.24 13.39
N LEU A 348 1.22 6.00 12.19
CA LEU A 348 1.00 7.06 11.20
C LEU A 348 0.07 8.17 11.72
N PRO A 349 -1.18 7.89 12.14
CA PRO A 349 -2.06 8.92 12.69
C PRO A 349 -1.52 9.48 14.01
N LEU A 350 -0.94 8.65 14.88
CA LEU A 350 -0.40 9.10 16.17
C LEU A 350 0.72 10.13 15.98
N LEU A 351 1.69 9.85 15.12
CA LEU A 351 2.79 10.76 14.80
C LEU A 351 2.29 11.98 14.03
N GLY A 352 1.30 11.83 13.17
CA GLY A 352 0.62 12.95 12.51
C GLY A 352 -0.02 13.91 13.52
N TYR A 353 -0.76 13.39 14.51
CA TYR A 353 -1.35 14.19 15.59
C TYR A 353 -0.26 14.92 16.38
N THR A 354 0.81 14.23 16.78
CA THR A 354 1.85 14.83 17.63
C THR A 354 2.65 15.90 16.90
N ILE A 355 3.09 15.65 15.67
CA ILE A 355 3.86 16.62 14.88
C ILE A 355 3.04 17.89 14.64
N ALA A 356 1.78 17.74 14.22
CA ALA A 356 0.91 18.87 13.95
C ALA A 356 0.53 19.65 15.21
N TRP A 357 0.28 18.95 16.32
CA TRP A 357 0.06 19.59 17.61
C TRP A 357 1.29 20.38 18.08
N LEU A 358 2.48 19.78 17.99
CA LEU A 358 3.73 20.44 18.36
C LEU A 358 3.98 21.68 17.49
N ALA A 359 3.81 21.57 16.17
CA ALA A 359 3.94 22.71 15.26
C ALA A 359 2.96 23.84 15.62
N ALA A 360 1.70 23.50 15.90
CA ALA A 360 0.69 24.48 16.31
C ALA A 360 1.04 25.14 17.66
N LYS A 361 1.56 24.39 18.63
CA LYS A 361 1.99 24.91 19.93
C LYS A 361 3.24 25.80 19.83
N LEU A 362 4.22 25.43 19.01
CA LEU A 362 5.42 26.23 18.77
C LEU A 362 5.08 27.59 18.12
N LEU A 363 4.04 27.62 17.30
CA LEU A 363 3.52 28.84 16.66
C LEU A 363 2.37 29.48 17.46
N ASN A 364 2.33 29.23 18.78
CA ASN A 364 1.46 29.87 19.76
C ASN A 364 -0.05 29.80 19.44
N GLN A 365 -0.51 28.74 18.78
CA GLN A 365 -1.94 28.52 18.61
C GLN A 365 -2.61 28.19 19.95
N ASN A 366 -3.87 28.65 20.10
CA ASN A 366 -4.68 28.32 21.27
C ASN A 366 -4.99 26.81 21.31
N ALA A 367 -5.49 26.32 22.46
CA ALA A 367 -5.69 24.89 22.64
C ALA A 367 -6.70 24.28 21.66
N ALA A 368 -7.76 25.01 21.30
CA ALA A 368 -8.79 24.52 20.38
C ALA A 368 -8.27 24.43 18.93
N ASP A 369 -7.54 25.44 18.48
CA ASP A 369 -6.93 25.49 17.14
C ASP A 369 -5.79 24.47 17.03
N ALA A 370 -4.94 24.34 18.05
CA ALA A 370 -3.87 23.34 18.07
C ALA A 370 -4.44 21.90 18.04
N LEU A 371 -5.53 21.64 18.77
CA LEU A 371 -6.22 20.35 18.72
C LEU A 371 -6.84 20.09 17.34
N THR A 372 -7.41 21.14 16.71
CA THR A 372 -7.96 21.03 15.36
C THR A 372 -6.89 20.69 14.35
N ILE A 373 -5.77 21.43 14.35
CA ILE A 373 -4.63 21.22 13.44
C ILE A 373 -4.07 19.80 13.61
N ALA A 374 -3.99 19.32 14.86
CA ALA A 374 -3.60 17.96 15.15
C ALA A 374 -4.55 16.94 14.52
N ILE A 375 -5.85 17.01 14.84
CA ILE A 375 -6.88 16.09 14.33
C ILE A 375 -6.87 16.07 12.80
N GLU A 376 -6.84 17.24 12.16
CA GLU A 376 -6.89 17.33 10.70
C GLU A 376 -5.68 16.72 10.02
N THR A 377 -4.49 16.89 10.60
CA THR A 377 -3.26 16.35 10.02
C THR A 377 -3.16 14.84 10.23
N GLY A 378 -3.56 14.34 11.40
CA GLY A 378 -3.43 12.90 11.66
C GLY A 378 -4.55 12.05 11.05
N ILE A 379 -5.77 12.60 10.86
CA ILE A 379 -6.85 11.89 10.17
C ILE A 379 -6.69 12.05 8.66
N GLN A 380 -6.19 11.00 8.03
CA GLN A 380 -6.07 10.92 6.57
C GLN A 380 -7.33 10.38 5.91
N ASN A 381 -7.57 10.80 4.67
CA ASN A 381 -8.64 10.23 3.84
C ASN A 381 -8.20 8.88 3.26
N THR A 382 -8.31 7.83 4.06
CA THR A 382 -7.98 6.45 3.65
C THR A 382 -8.83 5.97 2.48
N GLY A 383 -10.05 6.48 2.32
CA GLY A 383 -10.91 6.16 1.18
C GLY A 383 -10.32 6.62 -0.16
N ILE A 384 -9.73 7.82 -0.20
CA ILE A 384 -9.01 8.32 -1.38
C ILE A 384 -7.79 7.47 -1.70
N ALA A 385 -7.01 7.07 -0.67
CA ALA A 385 -5.85 6.21 -0.83
C ALA A 385 -6.25 4.83 -1.39
N ILE A 386 -7.27 4.19 -0.82
CA ILE A 386 -7.79 2.89 -1.27
C ILE A 386 -8.32 3.00 -2.70
N PHE A 387 -9.11 4.03 -2.99
CA PHE A 387 -9.66 4.24 -4.32
C PHE A 387 -8.55 4.40 -5.36
N PHE A 388 -7.51 5.19 -5.06
CA PHE A 388 -6.36 5.35 -5.92
C PHE A 388 -5.64 4.01 -6.16
N LEU A 389 -5.27 3.29 -5.09
CA LEU A 389 -4.50 2.05 -5.21
C LEU A 389 -5.27 1.00 -6.02
N ARG A 390 -6.57 0.87 -5.79
CA ARG A 390 -7.45 -0.09 -6.48
C ARG A 390 -7.71 0.23 -7.95
N THR A 391 -7.60 1.49 -8.35
CA THR A 391 -7.88 1.91 -9.74
C THR A 391 -6.63 2.10 -10.59
N THR A 392 -5.47 2.29 -9.94
CA THR A 392 -4.22 2.57 -10.64
C THR A 392 -3.25 1.40 -10.71
N LEU A 393 -3.22 0.54 -9.69
CA LEU A 393 -2.29 -0.60 -9.64
C LEU A 393 -2.91 -1.87 -10.26
N PRO A 394 -2.10 -2.71 -10.92
CA PRO A 394 -2.53 -4.03 -11.35
C PRO A 394 -2.72 -4.97 -10.15
N GLN A 395 -3.48 -6.04 -10.36
CA GLN A 395 -3.52 -7.15 -9.41
C GLN A 395 -2.24 -7.99 -9.53
N PRO A 396 -1.67 -8.53 -8.44
CA PRO A 396 -2.18 -8.57 -7.06
C PRO A 396 -1.82 -7.35 -6.18
N GLN A 397 -1.04 -6.39 -6.71
CA GLN A 397 -0.47 -5.29 -5.92
C GLN A 397 -1.53 -4.33 -5.37
N ALA A 398 -2.60 -4.09 -6.13
CA ALA A 398 -3.75 -3.31 -5.69
C ALA A 398 -4.34 -3.86 -4.38
N ASP A 399 -4.41 -5.17 -4.22
CA ASP A 399 -4.98 -5.83 -3.03
C ASP A 399 -4.00 -5.78 -1.86
N LEU A 400 -2.72 -6.11 -2.10
CA LEU A 400 -1.68 -6.06 -1.08
C LEU A 400 -1.49 -4.65 -0.49
N THR A 401 -1.47 -3.63 -1.33
CA THR A 401 -1.24 -2.23 -0.90
C THR A 401 -2.42 -1.67 -0.10
N THR A 402 -3.65 -2.16 -0.35
CA THR A 402 -4.89 -1.66 0.28
C THR A 402 -5.00 -2.02 1.77
N VAL A 403 -4.25 -3.03 2.24
CA VAL A 403 -4.30 -3.50 3.65
C VAL A 403 -3.86 -2.41 4.63
N VAL A 404 -2.82 -1.65 4.27
CA VAL A 404 -2.26 -0.62 5.15
C VAL A 404 -3.23 0.56 5.36
N PRO A 405 -3.82 1.18 4.31
CA PRO A 405 -4.87 2.18 4.49
C PRO A 405 -6.05 1.71 5.35
N VAL A 406 -6.46 0.44 5.22
CA VAL A 406 -7.54 -0.15 6.04
C VAL A 406 -7.11 -0.24 7.50
N SER A 407 -5.89 -0.70 7.78
CA SER A 407 -5.31 -0.69 9.13
C SER A 407 -5.29 0.72 9.73
N VAL A 408 -4.81 1.72 8.97
CA VAL A 408 -4.82 3.12 9.40
C VAL A 408 -6.25 3.58 9.73
N ALA A 409 -7.23 3.26 8.89
CA ALA A 409 -8.63 3.64 9.13
C ALA A 409 -9.18 3.05 10.44
N ILE A 410 -8.86 1.80 10.74
CA ILE A 410 -9.29 1.11 11.97
C ILE A 410 -8.57 1.67 13.21
N MET A 411 -7.29 2.02 13.09
CA MET A 411 -6.47 2.49 14.23
C MET A 411 -6.62 3.99 14.50
N THR A 412 -7.00 4.79 13.50
CA THR A 412 -7.16 6.26 13.60
C THR A 412 -8.05 6.74 14.76
N PRO A 413 -9.21 6.11 15.06
CA PRO A 413 -10.05 6.47 16.19
C PRO A 413 -9.44 6.22 17.58
N LEU A 414 -8.49 5.28 17.72
CA LEU A 414 -8.04 4.81 19.03
C LEU A 414 -7.35 5.89 19.87
N PRO A 415 -6.38 6.67 19.35
CA PRO A 415 -5.76 7.76 20.11
C PRO A 415 -6.78 8.84 20.51
N LEU A 416 -7.71 9.17 19.62
CA LEU A 416 -8.74 10.19 19.85
C LEU A 416 -9.75 9.74 20.90
N MET A 417 -10.12 8.45 20.91
CA MET A 417 -10.95 7.87 21.96
C MET A 417 -10.24 7.95 23.32
N GLY A 418 -8.93 7.71 23.36
CA GLY A 418 -8.12 7.90 24.57
C GLY A 418 -8.19 9.34 25.10
N ILE A 419 -8.05 10.34 24.22
CA ILE A 419 -8.19 11.76 24.57
C ILE A 419 -9.61 12.05 25.08
N TYR A 420 -10.64 11.55 24.39
CA TYR A 420 -12.03 11.73 24.78
C TYR A 420 -12.31 11.15 26.18
N LEU A 421 -11.88 9.91 26.45
CA LEU A 421 -12.02 9.26 27.75
C LEU A 421 -11.28 10.03 28.85
N TYR A 422 -10.07 10.50 28.58
CA TYR A 422 -9.30 11.33 29.51
C TYR A 422 -10.04 12.64 29.85
N GLN A 423 -10.56 13.35 28.84
CA GLN A 423 -11.34 14.57 29.05
C GLN A 423 -12.61 14.29 29.86
N ARG A 424 -13.30 13.18 29.57
CA ARG A 424 -14.51 12.77 30.29
C ARG A 424 -14.21 12.46 31.77
N LEU A 425 -13.18 11.66 32.04
CA LEU A 425 -12.76 11.34 33.40
C LEU A 425 -12.32 12.57 34.19
N ARG A 426 -11.62 13.52 33.54
CA ARG A 426 -11.21 14.78 34.17
C ARG A 426 -12.40 15.67 34.50
N ARG A 427 -13.42 15.75 33.62
CA ARG A 427 -14.65 16.52 33.88
C ARG A 427 -15.47 15.94 35.03
N VAL A 428 -15.59 14.61 35.09
CA VAL A 428 -16.25 13.92 36.21
C VAL A 428 -15.53 14.23 37.54
N LYS A 429 -14.19 14.19 37.56
CA LYS A 429 -13.40 14.57 38.75
C LYS A 429 -13.58 16.02 39.18
N LEU A 430 -13.90 16.92 38.24
CA LEU A 430 -14.08 18.35 38.50
C LEU A 430 -15.54 18.75 38.79
N GLY A 431 -16.49 17.80 38.82
CA GLY A 431 -17.88 18.06 39.16
C GLY A 431 -18.64 18.95 38.17
N VAL A 432 -18.20 19.03 36.92
CA VAL A 432 -18.86 19.86 35.89
C VAL A 432 -20.00 19.05 35.26
N GLU A 433 -21.26 19.37 35.61
CA GLU A 433 -22.47 18.79 35.01
C GLU A 433 -22.67 19.23 33.55
N GLU A 434 -23.23 18.35 32.72
CA GLU A 434 -23.54 18.66 31.32
C GLU A 434 -24.79 19.56 31.20
N LEU A 435 -24.66 20.70 30.51
CA LEU A 435 -25.84 21.37 29.95
C LEU A 435 -26.48 20.47 28.89
N PRO A 436 -27.82 20.24 28.92
CA PRO A 436 -28.52 19.34 28.01
C PRO A 436 -28.35 19.75 26.54
N GLY A 437 -28.27 18.76 25.64
CA GLY A 437 -27.96 18.94 24.23
C GLY A 437 -28.90 19.85 23.42
N SER A 438 -30.05 20.27 23.95
CA SER A 438 -30.98 21.19 23.31
C SER A 438 -30.51 22.64 23.30
N GLU A 439 -29.63 23.07 24.22
CA GLU A 439 -29.04 24.42 24.21
C GLU A 439 -27.79 24.51 23.33
N ARG A 440 -27.09 23.39 23.08
CA ARG A 440 -25.91 23.35 22.18
C ARG A 440 -26.22 23.68 20.73
N GLN A 441 -27.45 23.45 20.26
CA GLN A 441 -27.85 23.76 18.88
C GLN A 441 -28.25 25.23 18.67
N ARG A 442 -28.44 26.03 19.74
CA ARG A 442 -28.81 27.45 19.60
C ARG A 442 -27.62 28.40 19.51
N ILE A 443 -26.40 27.91 19.73
CA ILE A 443 -25.17 28.74 19.79
C ILE A 443 -24.22 28.46 18.61
N VAL A 444 -24.59 27.58 17.67
CA VAL A 444 -23.80 27.27 16.45
C VAL A 444 -24.39 27.94 15.23
#